data_AF-A0A8T6WGT9-F1
#
_entry.id   AF-A0A8T6WGT9-F1
#
_cell.length_a   1.000
_cell.length_b   1.000
_cell.length_c   1.000
_cell.angle_alpha   90.00
_cell.angle_beta   90.00
_cell.angle_gamma   90.00
#
_symmetry.space_group_name_H-M   'P 1'
#
loop_
_entity.id
_entity.type
_entity.pdbx_description
1 polymer ?
#
loop_
_entity_poly.entity_id
_entity_poly.type
_entity_poly.pdbx_seq_one_letter_code
_entity_poly.pdbx_strand_id
1 'polypeptide(L)'
;MEEQKFSSAIFAVRTTAGQEKNVANLVAAKVETNNLPVKAILVPESLKGYIFVEAEGPHIVDEAIGGIKHVRSRVPGTVSFPEVEKYIVAKPMIAELDEGDIVEVVGGPFKGMRARITRVDQTKEEVVLELLEATFTLPITVHADYVKVVEKGRAAGEEVE
;
A
#
# COMPACT_ATOMS: atom_id res chain seq x y z
N MET A 1 8.45 37.62 7.70
CA MET A 1 8.30 36.31 8.39
C MET A 1 9.08 35.32 7.54
N GLU A 2 10.23 34.87 8.02
CA GLU A 2 10.98 33.81 7.34
C GLU A 2 10.18 32.51 7.46
N GLU A 3 9.92 31.86 6.32
CA GLU A 3 9.48 30.47 6.29
C GLU A 3 10.54 29.61 6.96
N GLN A 4 10.26 29.13 8.18
CA GLN A 4 11.04 28.05 8.76
C GLN A 4 10.80 26.80 7.91
N LYS A 5 11.72 26.52 6.98
CA LYS A 5 11.84 25.21 6.35
C LYS A 5 12.21 24.20 7.43
N PHE A 6 11.20 23.56 8.04
CA PHE A 6 11.44 22.43 8.91
C PHE A 6 11.99 21.26 8.07
N SER A 7 13.30 21.10 8.09
CA SER A 7 14.03 19.97 7.52
C SER A 7 13.74 18.71 8.35
N SER A 8 12.57 18.10 8.19
CA SER A 8 12.34 16.74 8.69
C SER A 8 12.92 15.70 7.74
N ALA A 9 13.40 14.61 8.33
CA ALA A 9 13.87 13.44 7.61
C ALA A 9 13.09 12.20 8.09
N ILE A 10 13.04 11.19 7.24
CA ILE A 10 12.39 9.92 7.55
C ILE A 10 13.45 8.92 7.97
N PHE A 11 13.20 8.24 9.09
CA PHE A 11 14.09 7.25 9.66
C PHE A 11 13.39 5.90 9.72
N ALA A 12 14.07 4.83 9.31
CA ALA A 12 13.56 3.48 9.47
C ALA A 12 13.97 2.91 10.83
N VAL A 13 13.02 2.27 11.51
CA VAL A 13 13.24 1.58 12.78
C VAL A 13 12.91 0.10 12.61
N ARG A 14 13.87 -0.76 12.93
CA ARG A 14 13.71 -2.20 12.86
C ARG A 14 12.96 -2.70 14.09
N THR A 15 11.92 -3.49 13.85
CA THR A 15 11.06 -4.08 14.87
C THR A 15 11.05 -5.60 14.75
N THR A 16 10.47 -6.29 15.73
CA THR A 16 10.08 -7.70 15.57
C THR A 16 8.94 -7.79 14.57
N ALA A 17 9.08 -8.66 13.56
CA ALA A 17 8.02 -8.90 12.58
C ALA A 17 6.70 -9.31 13.27
N GLY A 18 5.60 -8.68 12.87
CA GLY A 18 4.28 -8.85 13.46
C GLY A 18 4.01 -8.01 14.71
N GLN A 19 4.96 -7.18 15.15
CA GLN A 19 4.81 -6.24 16.27
C GLN A 19 4.83 -4.77 15.83
N GLU A 20 4.85 -4.48 14.52
CA GLU A 20 5.03 -3.14 13.96
C GLU A 20 3.99 -2.15 14.49
N LYS A 21 2.71 -2.53 14.47
CA LYS A 21 1.59 -1.70 14.96
C LYS A 21 1.67 -1.47 16.48
N ASN A 22 2.01 -2.52 17.23
CA ASN A 22 2.18 -2.40 18.69
C ASN A 22 3.34 -1.47 19.04
N VAL A 23 4.48 -1.62 18.37
CA VAL A 23 5.64 -0.76 18.55
C VAL A 23 5.27 0.68 18.18
N ALA A 24 4.62 0.92 17.05
CA ALA A 24 4.21 2.26 16.64
C ALA A 24 3.30 2.94 17.69
N ASN A 25 2.33 2.21 18.25
CA ASN A 25 1.47 2.73 19.32
C ASN A 25 2.26 3.08 20.59
N LEU A 26 3.22 2.24 20.98
CA LEU A 26 4.08 2.52 22.14
C LEU A 26 4.98 3.73 21.90
N VAL A 27 5.53 3.86 20.69
CA VAL A 27 6.34 5.02 20.29
C VAL A 27 5.48 6.27 20.31
N ALA A 28 4.28 6.25 19.74
CA ALA A 28 3.34 7.36 19.74
C ALA A 28 2.99 7.82 21.17
N ALA A 29 2.60 6.88 22.04
CA ALA A 29 2.29 7.19 23.44
C ALA A 29 3.48 7.82 24.18
N LYS A 30 4.71 7.35 23.91
CA LYS A 30 5.93 7.92 24.51
C LYS A 30 6.23 9.31 23.96
N VAL A 31 6.09 9.52 22.65
CA VAL A 31 6.24 10.82 22.00
C VAL A 31 5.30 11.84 22.61
N GLU A 32 4.03 11.48 22.79
CA GLU A 32 3.02 12.34 23.44
C GLU A 32 3.36 12.64 24.90
N THR A 33 3.75 11.62 25.67
CA THR A 33 4.09 11.77 27.09
C THR A 33 5.31 12.69 27.30
N ASN A 34 6.31 12.57 26.44
CA ASN A 34 7.58 13.30 26.56
C ASN A 34 7.64 14.57 25.70
N ASN A 35 6.57 14.90 24.96
CA ASN A 35 6.53 16.00 24.00
C ASN A 35 7.71 16.00 23.02
N LEU A 36 8.03 14.83 22.45
CA LEU A 36 9.13 14.71 21.49
C LEU A 36 8.73 15.30 20.12
N PRO A 37 9.64 15.98 19.40
CA PRO A 37 9.36 16.56 18.09
C PRO A 37 9.37 15.50 16.96
N VAL A 38 8.51 14.50 17.08
CA VAL A 38 8.20 13.51 16.04
C VAL A 38 6.93 13.95 15.31
N LYS A 39 6.98 14.03 13.98
CA LYS A 39 5.87 14.53 13.15
C LYS A 39 4.89 13.43 12.76
N ALA A 40 5.41 12.27 12.40
CA ALA A 40 4.59 11.16 11.91
C ALA A 40 5.27 9.80 12.17
N ILE A 41 4.44 8.76 12.28
CA ILE A 41 4.87 7.36 12.32
C ILE A 41 4.06 6.59 11.28
N LEU A 42 4.74 5.94 10.34
CA LEU A 42 4.12 5.10 9.31
C LEU A 42 4.41 3.62 9.60
N VAL A 43 3.35 2.81 9.50
CA VAL A 43 3.42 1.35 9.62
C VAL A 43 2.98 0.75 8.28
N PRO A 44 3.92 0.38 7.40
CA PRO A 44 3.58 -0.30 6.15
C PRO A 44 2.98 -1.69 6.42
N GLU A 45 1.88 -2.03 5.76
CA GLU A 45 1.31 -3.39 5.87
C GLU A 45 2.14 -4.43 5.09
N SER A 46 2.71 -4.00 3.97
CA SER A 46 3.49 -4.81 3.02
C SER A 46 4.95 -5.02 3.44
N LEU A 47 5.49 -4.22 4.36
CA LEU A 47 6.86 -4.37 4.88
C LEU A 47 6.86 -4.86 6.32
N LYS A 48 7.31 -6.10 6.54
CA LYS A 48 7.42 -6.71 7.87
C LYS A 48 8.73 -6.32 8.58
N GLY A 49 8.64 -6.09 9.88
CA GLY A 49 9.77 -5.82 10.77
C GLY A 49 10.31 -4.39 10.70
N TYR A 50 9.56 -3.45 10.13
CA TYR A 50 9.96 -2.03 10.04
C TYR A 50 8.80 -1.09 10.31
N ILE A 51 9.11 0.05 10.91
CA ILE A 51 8.27 1.25 10.95
C ILE A 51 9.11 2.44 10.47
N PHE A 52 8.45 3.48 9.96
CA PHE A 52 9.10 4.73 9.59
C PHE A 52 8.68 5.84 10.54
N VAL A 53 9.63 6.67 10.95
CA VAL A 53 9.42 7.78 11.88
C VAL A 53 9.96 9.05 11.24
N GLU A 54 9.12 10.08 11.16
CA GLU A 54 9.50 11.40 10.66
C GLU A 54 9.88 12.32 11.83
N ALA A 55 11.10 12.84 11.82
CA ALA A 55 11.61 13.74 12.86
C ALA A 55 12.65 14.72 12.30
N GLU A 56 13.01 15.74 13.08
CA GLU A 56 14.06 16.71 12.69
C GLU A 56 15.48 16.12 12.76
N GLY A 57 15.66 15.02 13.48
CA GLY A 57 16.97 14.40 13.61
C GLY A 57 16.93 12.99 14.20
N PRO A 58 18.01 12.21 14.01
CA PRO A 58 18.09 10.83 14.46
C PRO A 58 18.03 10.67 15.99
N HIS A 59 18.53 11.66 16.72
CA HIS A 59 18.56 11.66 18.19
C HIS A 59 17.15 11.64 18.79
N ILE A 60 16.20 12.35 18.18
CA ILE A 60 14.78 12.35 18.58
C ILE A 60 14.18 10.96 18.40
N VAL A 61 14.51 10.29 17.30
CA VAL A 61 14.02 8.93 17.03
C VAL A 61 14.64 7.95 18.02
N ASP A 62 15.93 8.06 18.31
CA ASP A 62 16.62 7.20 19.27
C ASP A 62 16.03 7.34 20.68
N GLU A 63 15.67 8.57 21.09
CA GLU A 63 14.94 8.82 22.33
C GLU A 63 13.52 8.25 22.30
N ALA A 64 12.79 8.44 21.21
CA ALA A 64 11.42 7.97 21.05
C ALA A 64 11.32 6.43 21.09
N ILE A 65 12.32 5.71 20.57
CA ILE A 65 12.31 4.24 20.53
C ILE A 65 13.00 3.59 21.74
N GLY A 66 13.75 4.37 22.52
CA GLY A 66 14.52 3.86 23.67
C GLY A 66 13.64 3.17 24.70
N GLY A 67 14.01 1.95 25.10
CA GLY A 67 13.29 1.17 26.12
C GLY A 67 11.96 0.55 25.65
N ILE A 68 11.60 0.68 24.38
CA ILE A 68 10.37 0.07 23.84
C ILE A 68 10.64 -1.39 23.48
N LYS A 69 9.82 -2.30 24.02
CA LYS A 69 9.90 -3.73 23.71
C LYS A 69 9.64 -3.97 22.22
N HIS A 70 10.35 -4.95 21.65
CA HIS A 70 10.27 -5.33 20.22
C HIS A 70 10.87 -4.33 19.23
N VAL A 71 11.38 -3.18 19.69
CA VAL A 71 12.33 -2.37 18.93
C VAL A 71 13.69 -3.06 18.95
N ARG A 72 14.36 -3.15 17.80
CA ARG A 72 15.75 -3.62 17.71
C ARG A 72 16.72 -2.46 17.64
N SER A 73 16.61 -1.63 16.60
CA SER A 73 17.47 -0.47 16.38
C SER A 73 16.92 0.41 15.26
N ARG A 74 17.32 1.68 15.24
CA ARG A 74 17.21 2.52 14.05
C ARG A 74 18.17 2.05 12.96
N VAL A 75 17.77 2.15 11.71
CA VAL A 75 18.63 1.89 10.55
C VAL A 75 19.55 3.11 10.34
N PRO A 76 20.85 2.93 10.11
CA PRO A 76 21.74 4.04 9.79
C PRO A 76 21.29 4.80 8.54
N GLY A 77 21.41 6.12 8.55
CA GLY A 77 21.00 6.98 7.45
C GLY A 77 19.53 7.42 7.52
N THR A 78 19.08 8.03 6.43
CA THR A 78 17.71 8.54 6.23
C THR A 78 17.09 7.85 5.03
N VAL A 79 15.77 7.72 5.04
CA VAL A 79 14.98 7.17 3.93
C VAL A 79 14.45 8.32 3.10
N SER A 80 14.54 8.21 1.77
CA SER A 80 13.99 9.22 0.88
C SER A 80 12.46 9.11 0.80
N PHE A 81 11.76 10.23 0.61
CA PHE A 81 10.29 10.22 0.49
C PHE A 81 9.76 9.28 -0.61
N PRO A 82 10.36 9.21 -1.83
CA PRO A 82 9.92 8.29 -2.88
C PRO A 82 9.98 6.80 -2.47
N GLU A 83 10.93 6.43 -1.60
CA GLU A 83 11.01 5.08 -1.07
C GLU A 83 9.92 4.77 -0.04
N VAL A 84 9.33 5.78 0.58
CA VAL A 84 8.25 5.63 1.55
C VAL A 84 6.89 5.68 0.85
N GLU A 85 6.77 6.48 -0.21
CA GLU A 85 5.56 6.65 -1.02
C GLU A 85 4.98 5.33 -1.55
N LYS A 86 5.84 4.39 -1.97
CA LYS A 86 5.43 3.03 -2.40
C LYS A 86 4.66 2.23 -1.34
N TYR A 87 4.76 2.61 -0.07
CA TYR A 87 4.03 1.98 1.03
C TYR A 87 2.74 2.71 1.41
N ILE A 88 2.57 3.95 0.93
CA ILE A 88 1.38 4.78 1.17
C ILE A 88 0.39 4.60 0.03
N VAL A 89 0.87 4.47 -1.21
CA VAL A 89 0.04 4.27 -2.39
C VAL A 89 -0.36 2.80 -2.47
N ALA A 90 -1.47 2.45 -1.83
CA ALA A 90 -2.25 1.28 -2.25
C ALA A 90 -2.80 1.60 -3.64
N LYS A 91 -2.17 1.10 -4.70
CA LYS A 91 -2.75 1.20 -6.04
C LYS A 91 -4.08 0.44 -5.99
N PRO A 92 -5.23 1.11 -6.18
CA PRO A 92 -6.50 0.41 -6.13
C PRO A 92 -6.53 -0.58 -7.30
N MET A 93 -6.95 -1.82 -7.05
CA MET A 93 -6.89 -2.88 -8.07
C MET A 93 -7.62 -2.46 -9.35
N ILE A 94 -8.69 -1.69 -9.22
CA ILE A 94 -9.46 -1.09 -10.32
C ILE A 94 -8.59 -0.25 -11.29
N ALA A 95 -7.51 0.38 -10.82
CA ALA A 95 -6.62 1.18 -11.65
C ALA A 95 -5.69 0.32 -12.52
N GLU A 96 -5.58 -0.98 -12.22
CA GLU A 96 -4.84 -1.95 -13.04
C GLU A 96 -5.77 -2.78 -13.94
N LEU A 97 -7.07 -2.47 -14.02
CA LEU A 97 -8.04 -3.20 -14.83
C LEU A 97 -8.47 -2.37 -16.04
N ASP A 98 -8.34 -2.95 -17.22
CA ASP A 98 -8.75 -2.33 -18.49
C ASP A 98 -9.88 -3.13 -19.15
N GLU A 99 -10.71 -2.44 -19.95
CA GLU A 99 -11.70 -3.11 -20.79
C GLU A 99 -11.00 -4.04 -21.80
N GLY A 100 -11.46 -5.29 -21.89
CA GLY A 100 -10.85 -6.31 -22.73
C GLY A 100 -9.82 -7.20 -22.01
N ASP A 101 -9.41 -6.87 -20.78
CA ASP A 101 -8.55 -7.74 -19.97
C ASP A 101 -9.22 -9.08 -19.70
N ILE A 102 -8.43 -10.16 -19.73
CA ILE A 102 -8.86 -11.48 -19.27
C ILE A 102 -8.45 -11.63 -17.81
N VAL A 103 -9.45 -11.78 -16.95
CA VAL A 103 -9.29 -11.93 -15.52
C VAL A 103 -9.78 -13.29 -15.04
N GLU A 104 -9.24 -13.75 -13.92
CA GLU A 104 -9.76 -14.86 -13.15
C GLU A 104 -10.47 -14.32 -11.91
N VAL A 105 -11.66 -14.83 -11.63
CA VAL A 105 -12.41 -14.46 -10.44
C VAL A 105 -11.84 -15.23 -9.24
N VAL A 106 -11.31 -14.53 -8.24
CA VAL A 106 -10.69 -15.13 -7.04
C VAL A 106 -11.63 -15.23 -5.84
N GLY A 107 -12.78 -14.55 -5.90
CA GLY A 107 -13.76 -14.45 -4.81
C GLY A 107 -15.22 -14.52 -5.27
N GLY A 108 -16.13 -14.75 -4.34
CA GLY A 108 -17.56 -14.84 -4.64
C GLY A 108 -18.00 -16.17 -5.30
N PRO A 109 -19.26 -16.26 -5.76
CA PRO A 109 -19.86 -17.51 -6.28
C PRO A 109 -19.23 -18.00 -7.59
N PHE A 110 -18.51 -17.13 -8.30
CA PHE A 110 -17.89 -17.40 -9.59
C PHE A 110 -16.38 -17.68 -9.51
N LYS A 111 -15.87 -17.96 -8.29
CA LYS A 111 -14.45 -18.21 -8.04
C LYS A 111 -13.89 -19.33 -8.93
N GLY A 112 -12.76 -19.06 -9.56
CA GLY A 112 -12.00 -19.98 -10.42
C GLY A 112 -12.34 -19.88 -11.91
N MET A 113 -13.38 -19.12 -12.29
CA MET A 113 -13.73 -18.93 -13.70
C MET A 113 -12.95 -17.77 -14.33
N ARG A 114 -12.65 -17.93 -15.62
CA ARG A 114 -12.06 -16.87 -16.45
C ARG A 114 -13.15 -16.03 -17.10
N ALA A 115 -12.94 -14.72 -17.10
CA ALA A 115 -13.86 -13.76 -17.68
C ALA A 115 -13.11 -12.66 -18.42
N ARG A 116 -13.78 -12.03 -19.39
CA ARG A 116 -13.32 -10.79 -20.04
C ARG A 116 -13.99 -9.60 -19.39
N ILE A 117 -13.23 -8.55 -19.11
CA ILE A 117 -13.79 -7.27 -18.66
C ILE A 117 -14.47 -6.59 -19.84
N THR A 118 -15.75 -6.25 -19.67
CA THR A 118 -16.53 -5.48 -20.67
C THR A 118 -16.67 -4.02 -20.29
N ARG A 119 -16.69 -3.71 -18.99
CA ARG A 119 -16.77 -2.34 -18.48
C ARG A 119 -16.13 -2.23 -17.10
N VAL A 120 -15.46 -1.12 -16.84
CA VAL A 120 -14.84 -0.79 -15.54
C VAL A 120 -15.51 0.47 -14.97
N ASP A 121 -16.08 0.39 -13.77
CA ASP A 121 -16.59 1.54 -13.02
C ASP A 121 -15.60 1.93 -11.93
N GLN A 122 -14.74 2.90 -12.23
CA GLN A 122 -13.72 3.39 -11.29
C GLN A 122 -14.30 4.11 -10.07
N THR A 123 -15.52 4.64 -10.16
CA THR A 123 -16.13 5.39 -9.04
C THR A 123 -16.69 4.42 -7.99
N LYS A 124 -17.17 3.26 -8.42
CA LYS A 124 -17.77 2.24 -7.56
C LYS A 124 -16.85 1.05 -7.24
N GLU A 125 -15.67 1.02 -7.85
CA GLU A 125 -14.73 -0.12 -7.76
C GLU A 125 -15.38 -1.45 -8.23
N GLU A 126 -16.28 -1.36 -9.21
CA GLU A 126 -17.00 -2.50 -9.79
C GLU A 126 -16.55 -2.76 -11.23
N VAL A 127 -16.48 -4.05 -11.61
CA VAL A 127 -16.20 -4.49 -12.97
C VAL A 127 -17.32 -5.37 -13.51
N VAL A 128 -17.68 -5.13 -14.76
CA VAL A 128 -18.65 -5.94 -15.49
C VAL A 128 -17.89 -6.96 -16.32
N LEU A 129 -18.16 -8.24 -16.06
CA LEU A 129 -17.45 -9.37 -16.63
C LEU A 129 -18.35 -10.22 -17.53
N GLU A 130 -17.73 -10.80 -18.55
CA GLU A 130 -18.31 -11.82 -19.42
C GLU A 130 -17.52 -13.12 -19.26
N LEU A 131 -18.16 -14.18 -18.75
CA LEU A 131 -17.50 -15.47 -18.48
C LEU A 131 -17.15 -16.19 -19.80
N LEU A 132 -15.90 -16.63 -19.95
CA LEU A 132 -15.43 -17.31 -21.17
C LEU A 132 -15.84 -18.79 -21.22
N GLU A 133 -16.13 -19.39 -20.07
CA GLU A 133 -16.49 -20.81 -19.92
C GLU A 133 -18.02 -21.05 -19.97
N ALA A 134 -18.82 -19.98 -20.01
CA ALA A 134 -20.27 -20.08 -20.03
C ALA A 134 -20.80 -20.24 -21.47
N THR A 135 -21.78 -21.12 -21.66
CA THR A 135 -22.51 -21.28 -22.93
C THR A 135 -23.46 -20.12 -23.22
N PHE A 136 -23.65 -19.22 -22.25
CA PHE A 136 -24.45 -18.01 -22.34
C PHE A 136 -23.64 -16.81 -21.85
N THR A 137 -23.84 -15.65 -22.47
CA THR A 137 -23.12 -14.42 -22.16
C THR A 137 -23.99 -13.52 -21.27
N LEU A 138 -24.07 -13.84 -19.97
CA LEU A 138 -24.69 -12.95 -18.99
C LEU A 138 -23.61 -12.03 -18.38
N PRO A 139 -23.75 -10.69 -18.49
CA PRO A 139 -22.84 -9.77 -17.83
C PRO A 139 -23.06 -9.84 -16.32
N ILE A 140 -21.99 -10.12 -15.58
CA ILE A 140 -22.00 -10.13 -14.11
C ILE A 140 -21.21 -8.92 -13.59
N THR A 141 -21.69 -8.29 -12.52
CA THR A 141 -20.97 -7.19 -11.86
C THR A 141 -20.34 -7.72 -10.58
N VAL A 142 -19.04 -7.52 -10.42
CA VAL A 142 -18.29 -7.91 -9.21
C VAL A 142 -17.36 -6.78 -8.77
N HIS A 143 -16.94 -6.81 -7.52
CA HIS A 143 -15.94 -5.88 -6.99
C HIS A 143 -14.56 -6.14 -7.61
N ALA A 144 -13.76 -5.09 -7.84
CA ALA A 144 -12.42 -5.18 -8.44
C ALA A 144 -11.46 -6.08 -7.64
N ASP A 145 -11.60 -6.13 -6.32
CA ASP A 145 -10.78 -6.98 -5.45
C ASP A 145 -11.01 -8.50 -5.66
N TYR A 146 -12.13 -8.87 -6.29
CA TYR A 146 -12.45 -10.27 -6.58
C TYR A 146 -11.94 -10.73 -7.93
N VAL A 147 -11.21 -9.89 -8.66
CA VAL A 147 -10.65 -10.27 -9.96
C VAL A 147 -9.13 -10.15 -9.95
N LYS A 148 -8.48 -11.04 -10.68
CA LYS A 148 -7.04 -11.03 -10.89
C LYS A 148 -6.75 -11.09 -12.38
N VAL A 149 -5.97 -10.15 -12.90
CA VAL A 149 -5.56 -10.15 -14.31
C VAL A 149 -4.72 -11.37 -14.62
N VAL A 150 -5.13 -12.10 -15.67
CA VAL A 150 -4.41 -13.26 -16.22
C VAL A 150 -3.71 -12.87 -17.51
N GLU A 151 -4.39 -12.10 -18.36
CA GLU A 151 -3.87 -11.60 -19.62
C GLU A 151 -4.34 -10.17 -19.83
N LYS A 152 -3.41 -9.27 -20.13
CA LYS A 152 -3.75 -7.90 -20.51
C LYS A 152 -4.37 -7.90 -21.89
N GLY A 153 -5.53 -7.25 -22.02
CA GLY A 153 -6.19 -7.02 -23.29
C GLY A 153 -5.21 -6.33 -24.22
N ARG A 154 -5.06 -6.86 -25.43
CA ARG A 154 -4.17 -6.27 -26.43
C ARG A 154 -4.54 -4.80 -26.62
N ALA A 155 -3.67 -3.90 -26.17
CA ALA A 155 -3.77 -2.51 -26.55
C ALA A 155 -3.66 -2.45 -28.08
N ALA A 156 -4.72 -2.01 -28.75
CA ALA A 156 -4.63 -1.58 -30.14
C ALA A 156 -3.72 -0.34 -30.17
N GLY A 157 -2.41 -0.56 -30.28
CA GLY A 157 -1.41 0.51 -30.19
C GLY A 157 0.05 0.09 -30.39
N GLU A 158 0.37 -1.16 -30.75
CA GLU A 158 1.65 -1.47 -31.40
C GLU A 158 1.43 -1.36 -32.92
N GLU A 159 1.50 -0.12 -33.43
CA GLU A 159 1.88 0.09 -34.82
C GLU A 159 3.32 -0.40 -34.98
N VAL A 160 3.46 -1.34 -35.90
CA VAL A 160 4.71 -1.90 -36.37
C VAL A 160 5.47 -0.80 -37.11
N GLU A 161 6.70 -0.51 -36.69
CA GLU A 161 7.74 0.09 -37.54
C GLU A 161 8.83 -0.94 -37.82
#